data_AF-U4QIA0-F1
#
_entry.id   AF-U4QIA0-F1
#
_cell.length_a   1.000
_cell.length_b   1.000
_cell.length_c   1.000
_cell.angle_alpha   90.00
_cell.angle_beta   90.00
_cell.angle_gamma   90.00
#
_symmetry.space_group_name_H-M   'P 1'
#
loop_
_entity.id
_entity.type
_entity.pdbx_description
1 polymer ?
#
loop_
_entity_poly.entity_id
_entity_poly.type
_entity_poly.pdbx_seq_one_letter_code
_entity_poly.pdbx_strand_id
1 'polypeptide(L)'
;MLSRRPREVRMLTQFEHFAVTEMMGQSDSPPRANGTLCFGSEWERKSFGMALALAKNGFFEWDEFRDELIAAIGAWERDHPVDRSSWNYYDQFLSALEKAIVKAGVVDAEEIMAAL
;
A
#
# COMPACT_ATOMS: atom_id res chain seq x y z
N MET A 1 -4.71 29.75 29.36
CA MET A 1 -5.45 28.49 29.50
C MET A 1 -5.66 27.93 28.09
N LEU A 2 -4.72 27.14 27.59
CA LEU A 2 -4.74 26.62 26.21
C LEU A 2 -5.64 25.39 26.15
N SER A 3 -6.84 25.59 25.61
CA SER A 3 -7.77 24.51 25.28
C SER A 3 -7.17 23.65 24.16
N ARG A 4 -6.60 22.50 24.52
CA ARG A 4 -6.22 21.46 23.56
C ARG A 4 -7.51 20.84 23.04
N ARG A 5 -7.91 21.18 21.80
CA ARG A 5 -8.98 20.45 21.12
C ARG A 5 -8.53 19.00 20.88
N PRO A 6 -9.35 17.98 21.18
CA PRO A 6 -9.03 16.61 20.83
C PRO A 6 -9.03 16.47 19.29
N ARG A 7 -7.94 15.93 18.72
CA ARG A 7 -7.88 15.54 17.30
C ARG A 7 -8.79 14.34 17.09
N GLU A 8 -10.01 14.65 16.70
CA GLU A 8 -11.01 13.87 15.96
C GLU A 8 -10.63 12.42 15.59
N VAL A 9 -11.20 11.46 16.31
CA VAL A 9 -11.17 10.01 16.02
C VAL A 9 -12.11 9.65 14.84
N ARG A 10 -12.57 10.64 14.05
CA ARG A 10 -13.59 10.47 13.00
C ARG A 10 -13.06 10.48 11.56
N MET A 11 -11.75 10.65 11.35
CA MET A 11 -11.11 10.70 10.02
C MET A 11 -10.49 9.36 9.54
N LEU A 12 -10.47 8.30 10.37
CA LEU A 12 -9.85 7.02 9.95
C LEU A 12 -10.58 6.36 8.77
N THR A 13 -11.92 6.45 8.74
CA THR A 13 -12.73 5.69 7.78
C THR A 13 -12.82 6.31 6.39
N GLN A 14 -12.66 7.63 6.25
CA GLN A 14 -12.84 8.30 4.96
C GLN A 14 -11.66 8.06 4.01
N PHE A 15 -10.43 8.03 4.53
CA PHE A 15 -9.24 7.82 3.71
C PHE A 15 -9.11 6.36 3.25
N GLU A 16 -9.39 5.42 4.15
CA GLU A 16 -9.49 3.99 3.79
C GLU A 16 -10.58 3.76 2.76
N HIS A 17 -11.77 4.33 2.97
CA HIS A 17 -12.86 4.22 2.01
C HIS A 17 -12.51 4.88 0.66
N PHE A 18 -11.83 6.03 0.67
CA PHE A 18 -11.34 6.70 -0.54
C PHE A 18 -10.35 5.81 -1.30
N ALA A 19 -9.26 5.38 -0.66
CA ALA A 19 -8.26 4.50 -1.26
C ALA A 19 -8.89 3.21 -1.83
N VAL A 20 -9.79 2.59 -1.06
CA VAL A 20 -10.51 1.37 -1.45
C VAL A 20 -11.47 1.61 -2.61
N THR A 21 -12.08 2.80 -2.71
CA THR A 21 -13.02 3.17 -3.78
C THR A 21 -12.28 3.54 -5.07
N GLU A 22 -11.21 4.31 -4.96
CA GLU A 22 -10.35 4.71 -6.09
C GLU A 22 -9.72 3.50 -6.79
N MET A 23 -9.43 2.44 -6.02
CA MET A 23 -8.91 1.19 -6.56
C MET A 23 -10.00 0.28 -7.16
N MET A 24 -11.30 0.61 -7.08
CA MET A 24 -12.34 -0.30 -7.57
C MET A 24 -12.36 -0.38 -9.10
N GLY A 25 -12.25 -1.60 -9.62
CA GLY A 25 -12.41 -1.89 -11.05
C GLY A 25 -11.16 -1.62 -11.89
N GLN A 26 -10.03 -1.32 -11.24
CA GLN A 26 -8.74 -1.13 -11.89
C GLN A 26 -7.89 -2.41 -11.82
N SER A 27 -6.87 -2.54 -12.68
CA SER A 27 -6.01 -3.72 -12.74
C SER A 27 -5.13 -3.92 -11.50
N ASP A 28 -4.94 -2.87 -10.70
CA ASP A 28 -4.25 -2.86 -9.40
C ASP A 28 -5.22 -3.02 -8.21
N SER A 29 -6.45 -3.48 -8.45
CA SER A 29 -7.42 -3.72 -7.37
C SER A 29 -6.90 -4.76 -6.36
N PRO A 30 -6.95 -4.49 -5.04
CA PRO A 30 -6.61 -5.50 -4.05
C PRO A 30 -7.62 -6.66 -4.05
N PRO A 31 -7.21 -7.89 -3.66
CA PRO A 31 -8.09 -9.05 -3.56
C PRO A 31 -9.27 -8.79 -2.60
N ARG A 32 -10.46 -9.27 -2.98
CA ARG A 32 -11.68 -9.12 -2.19
C ARG A 32 -12.43 -10.43 -2.05
N ALA A 33 -13.09 -10.61 -0.90
CA ALA A 33 -14.02 -11.70 -0.64
C ALA A 33 -15.30 -11.11 -0.04
N ASN A 34 -16.47 -11.41 -0.63
CA ASN A 34 -17.76 -10.86 -0.20
C ASN A 34 -17.79 -9.32 -0.06
N GLY A 35 -17.08 -8.62 -0.95
CA GLY A 35 -17.04 -7.15 -1.00
C GLY A 35 -16.03 -6.49 -0.05
N THR A 36 -15.39 -7.25 0.86
CA THR A 36 -14.36 -6.73 1.76
C THR A 36 -12.95 -7.10 1.29
N LEU A 37 -11.94 -6.35 1.76
CA LEU A 37 -10.54 -6.69 1.50
C LEU A 37 -10.22 -8.07 2.06
N CYS A 38 -9.55 -8.88 1.24
CA CYS A 38 -9.08 -10.20 1.61
C CYS A 38 -7.57 -10.14 1.89
N PHE A 39 -7.16 -10.77 3.00
CA PHE A 39 -5.77 -10.95 3.38
C PHE A 39 -5.55 -12.43 3.69
N GLY A 40 -4.60 -13.06 3.02
CA GLY A 40 -4.16 -14.43 3.25
C GLY A 40 -3.26 -14.58 4.48
N SER A 41 -2.67 -13.49 4.98
CA SER A 41 -1.78 -13.52 6.15
C SER A 41 -1.81 -12.24 6.99
N GLU A 42 -1.13 -12.24 8.14
CA GLU A 42 -1.00 -11.04 8.97
C GLU A 42 -0.14 -9.94 8.35
N TRP A 43 0.93 -10.31 7.64
CA TRP A 43 1.87 -9.33 7.08
C TRP A 43 1.22 -8.52 5.96
N GLU A 44 0.32 -9.13 5.19
CA GLU A 44 -0.44 -8.46 4.12
C GLU A 44 -1.31 -7.34 4.70
N ARG A 45 -2.02 -7.64 5.79
CA ARG A 45 -2.84 -6.65 6.51
C ARG A 45 -1.99 -5.53 7.09
N LYS A 46 -0.84 -5.87 7.69
CA LYS A 46 0.09 -4.88 8.26
C LYS A 46 0.65 -3.96 7.17
N SER A 47 1.04 -4.51 6.03
CA SER A 47 1.58 -3.76 4.89
C SER A 47 0.54 -2.78 4.33
N PHE A 48 -0.69 -3.24 4.14
CA PHE A 48 -1.79 -2.38 3.68
C PHE A 48 -2.08 -1.23 4.67
N GLY A 49 -2.16 -1.54 5.96
CA GLY A 49 -2.35 -0.53 7.01
C GLY A 49 -1.19 0.47 7.08
N MET A 50 0.04 0.02 6.84
CA MET A 50 1.23 0.89 6.84
C MET A 50 1.21 1.87 5.66
N ALA A 51 0.89 1.42 4.46
CA ALA A 51 0.75 2.30 3.29
C ALA A 51 -0.31 3.39 3.52
N LEU A 52 -1.49 3.01 4.03
CA LEU A 52 -2.55 3.95 4.39
C LEU A 52 -2.10 4.96 5.44
N ALA A 53 -1.41 4.49 6.49
CA ALA A 53 -0.94 5.36 7.55
C ALA A 53 0.10 6.36 7.02
N LEU A 54 1.04 5.92 6.19
CA LEU A 54 2.08 6.78 5.61
C LEU A 54 1.50 7.84 4.67
N ALA A 55 0.61 7.43 3.76
CA ALA A 55 -0.08 8.35 2.85
C ALA A 55 -0.91 9.38 3.62
N LYS A 56 -1.66 8.93 4.63
CA LYS A 56 -2.48 9.82 5.48
C LYS A 56 -1.63 10.85 6.26
N ASN A 57 -0.39 10.50 6.62
CA ASN A 57 0.52 11.42 7.28
C ASN A 57 1.30 12.32 6.30
N GLY A 58 1.05 12.20 4.99
CA GLY A 58 1.64 13.04 3.96
C GLY A 58 3.10 12.70 3.64
N PHE A 59 3.53 11.47 3.91
CA PHE A 59 4.87 11.02 3.51
C PHE A 59 4.97 10.81 1.99
N PHE A 60 3.88 10.41 1.35
CA PHE A 60 3.71 10.36 -0.10
C PHE A 60 2.22 10.51 -0.44
N GLU A 61 1.92 10.93 -1.67
CA GLU A 61 0.53 10.95 -2.13
C GLU A 61 0.07 9.54 -2.53
N TRP A 62 -1.21 9.23 -2.30
CA TRP A 62 -1.74 7.88 -2.59
C TRP A 62 -1.60 7.51 -4.08
N ASP A 63 -1.80 8.47 -4.98
CA ASP A 63 -1.63 8.25 -6.42
C ASP A 63 -0.18 7.94 -6.81
N GLU A 64 0.80 8.56 -6.14
CA GLU A 64 2.22 8.26 -6.38
C GLU A 64 2.57 6.82 -5.96
N PHE A 65 2.03 6.35 -4.83
CA PHE A 65 2.15 4.95 -4.44
C PHE A 65 1.43 4.02 -5.43
N ARG A 66 0.26 4.41 -5.93
CA ARG A 66 -0.49 3.62 -6.92
C ARG A 66 0.30 3.44 -8.21
N ASP A 67 0.99 4.48 -8.67
CA ASP A 67 1.86 4.40 -9.84
C ASP A 67 3.01 3.40 -9.63
N GLU A 68 3.63 3.38 -8.44
CA GLU A 68 4.64 2.37 -8.08
C GLU A 68 4.06 0.95 -8.06
N LEU A 69 2.82 0.78 -7.60
CA LEU A 69 2.13 -0.50 -7.57
C LEU A 69 1.86 -1.04 -8.97
N ILE A 70 1.32 -0.20 -9.86
CA ILE A 70 1.10 -0.55 -11.26
C ILE A 70 2.43 -0.93 -11.92
N ALA A 71 3.49 -0.16 -11.66
CA ALA A 71 4.82 -0.45 -12.17
C ALA A 71 5.39 -1.78 -11.64
N ALA A 72 5.19 -2.09 -10.35
CA ALA A 72 5.62 -3.34 -9.72
C ALA A 72 4.88 -4.55 -10.30
N ILE A 73 3.54 -4.48 -10.40
CA ILE A 73 2.70 -5.49 -11.04
C ILE A 73 3.19 -5.75 -12.48
N GLY A 74 3.34 -4.68 -13.26
CA GLY A 74 3.77 -4.81 -14.65
C GLY A 74 5.21 -5.35 -14.80
N ALA A 75 6.11 -5.04 -13.86
CA ALA A 75 7.46 -5.61 -13.84
C ALA A 75 7.42 -7.12 -13.58
N TRP A 76 6.70 -7.54 -12.54
CA TRP A 76 6.56 -8.96 -12.21
C TRP A 76 5.94 -9.75 -13.38
N GLU A 77 4.90 -9.21 -14.03
CA GLU A 77 4.24 -9.87 -15.17
C GLU A 77 5.16 -10.06 -16.38
N ARG A 78 6.10 -9.13 -16.60
CA ARG A 78 7.12 -9.25 -17.66
C ARG A 78 8.17 -10.30 -17.33
N ASP A 79 8.55 -10.40 -16.05
CA ASP A 79 9.54 -11.36 -15.58
C ASP A 79 8.97 -12.79 -15.47
N HIS A 80 7.63 -12.92 -15.40
CA HIS A 80 6.89 -14.19 -15.31
C HIS A 80 5.92 -14.38 -16.48
N PRO A 81 6.41 -14.52 -17.73
CA PRO A 81 5.56 -14.56 -18.92
C PRO A 81 4.77 -15.87 -19.08
N VAL A 82 5.17 -16.95 -18.40
CA VAL A 82 4.62 -18.30 -18.60
C VAL A 82 3.98 -18.86 -17.33
N ASP A 83 4.73 -18.92 -16.22
CA ASP A 83 4.23 -19.42 -14.94
C ASP A 83 3.87 -18.26 -14.03
N ARG A 84 2.59 -18.18 -13.66
CA ARG A 84 2.07 -17.17 -12.72
C ARG A 84 1.52 -17.78 -11.44
N SER A 85 1.80 -19.06 -11.17
CA SER A 85 1.28 -19.79 -10.01
C SER A 85 1.74 -19.22 -8.67
N SER A 86 2.89 -18.55 -8.64
CA SER A 86 3.45 -17.84 -7.49
C SER A 86 2.92 -16.42 -7.30
N TRP A 87 1.95 -15.98 -8.11
CA TRP A 87 1.43 -14.61 -8.03
C TRP A 87 0.84 -14.30 -6.65
N ASN A 88 1.34 -13.24 -6.04
CA ASN A 88 0.75 -12.63 -4.85
C ASN A 88 0.70 -11.11 -5.04
N TYR A 89 -0.51 -10.56 -4.94
CA TYR A 89 -0.75 -9.12 -5.03
C TYR A 89 0.01 -8.34 -3.94
N TYR A 90 0.02 -8.84 -2.71
CA TYR A 90 0.62 -8.11 -1.60
C TYR A 90 2.15 -8.12 -1.61
N ASP A 91 2.77 -9.06 -2.33
CA ASP A 91 4.22 -9.00 -2.59
C ASP A 91 4.55 -7.80 -3.50
N GLN A 92 3.70 -7.53 -4.51
CA GLN A 92 3.87 -6.37 -5.38
C GLN A 92 3.51 -5.07 -4.66
N PHE A 93 2.47 -5.12 -3.81
CA PHE A 93 2.10 -4.02 -2.92
C PHE A 93 3.24 -3.63 -1.98
N LEU A 94 3.89 -4.62 -1.34
CA LEU A 94 5.02 -4.38 -0.44
C LEU A 94 6.21 -3.82 -1.20
N SER A 95 6.55 -4.40 -2.37
CA SER A 95 7.62 -3.90 -3.24
C SER A 95 7.39 -2.45 -3.67
N ALA A 96 6.15 -2.07 -3.97
CA ALA A 96 5.78 -0.69 -4.29
C ALA A 96 5.87 0.23 -3.06
N LEU A 97 5.48 -0.26 -1.89
CA LEU A 97 5.56 0.49 -0.64
C LEU A 97 7.01 0.79 -0.27
N GLU A 98 7.91 -0.18 -0.39
CA GLU A 98 9.35 0.00 -0.18
C GLU A 98 9.93 1.07 -1.10
N LYS A 99 9.56 1.07 -2.39
CA LYS A 99 9.97 2.14 -3.32
C LYS A 99 9.42 3.49 -2.91
N ALA A 100 8.14 3.57 -2.54
CA ALA A 100 7.50 4.81 -2.14
C ALA A 100 8.17 5.43 -0.91
N ILE A 101 8.47 4.63 0.13
CA ILE A 101 9.11 5.12 1.36
C ILE A 101 10.56 5.54 1.15
N VAL A 102 11.29 4.88 0.25
CA VAL A 102 12.64 5.29 -0.15
C VAL A 102 12.59 6.60 -0.94
N LYS A 103 11.69 6.74 -1.91
CA LYS A 103 11.51 7.98 -2.68
C LYS A 103 11.09 9.16 -1.79
N ALA A 104 10.26 8.90 -0.78
CA ALA A 104 9.84 9.87 0.22
C ALA A 104 10.93 10.22 1.24
N GLY A 105 12.08 9.52 1.25
CA GLY A 105 13.15 9.73 2.21
C GLY A 105 12.78 9.35 3.65
N VAL A 106 11.83 8.43 3.83
CA VAL A 106 11.42 7.92 5.15
C VAL A 106 12.45 6.95 5.72
N VAL A 107 13.08 6.19 4.84
CA VAL A 107 14.09 5.16 5.15
C VAL A 107 15.02 5.03 3.95
N ASP A 108 16.29 4.74 4.19
CA ASP A 108 17.23 4.46 3.10
C ASP A 108 17.08 3.01 2.62
N ALA A 109 17.31 2.76 1.32
CA ALA A 109 17.21 1.40 0.77
C ALA A 109 18.17 0.41 1.47
N GLU A 110 19.32 0.91 1.93
CA GLU A 110 20.30 0.13 2.68
C GLU A 110 19.78 -0.29 4.05
N GLU A 111 18.98 0.54 4.71
CA GLU A 111 18.35 0.22 6.01
C GLU A 111 17.28 -0.85 5.86
N ILE A 112 16.52 -0.85 4.76
CA ILE A 112 15.57 -1.92 4.43
C ILE A 112 16.33 -3.23 4.23
N MET A 113 17.37 -3.22 3.39
CA MET A 113 18.16 -4.41 3.09
C MET A 113 18.86 -5.00 4.32
N ALA A 114 19.26 -4.17 5.28
CA ALA A 114 19.88 -4.61 6.52
C ALA A 114 18.89 -5.30 7.49
N ALA A 115 17.58 -5.15 7.28
CA ALA A 115 16.53 -5.67 8.15
C ALA A 115 15.89 -6.98 7.64
N LEU A 116 16.25 -7.46 6.44
CA LEU A 116 15.78 -8.68 5.80
C LEU A 116 16.74 -9.87 6.04
#